data_AF-F2JRK8-F1
#
_entry.id   AF-F2JRK8-F1
#
_cell.length_a   1.000
_cell.length_b   1.000
_cell.length_c   1.000
_cell.angle_alpha   90.00
_cell.angle_beta   90.00
_cell.angle_gamma   90.00
#
_symmetry.space_group_name_H-M   'P 1'
#
loop_
_entity.id
_entity.type
_entity.pdbx_description
1 polymer ?
#
loop_
_entity_poly.entity_id
_entity_poly.type
_entity_poly.pdbx_seq_one_letter_code
_entity_poly.pdbx_strand_id
1 'polypeptide(L)'
;MNFTSTFTLSFLILIVIALVVSSVGFYKYVYFISLGYGFSIAAMGIAMPILFFNDLSIGTMVSCMLFVIYGCRLGGYLLVRELKSASYRHTMKKEMKDGSTMKIASKVSIWVSCSLLYALQISPVFLRLQNGVKTDVFSIVGAMIMVCGILLESLADIQKSKAKKKNPSRFCDSGLYKIVRCPNYLGEVLFWTGVFVSSINVYVGVWQWTMASFGYICIVYIMFGGARRLEIRQNRNYGDNPEYKTYVKQTPILLPFIPLYSVEKYKWLVG
;
A
#
# COMPACT_ATOMS: atom_id res chain seq x y z
N MET A 1 12.06 -22.74 -25.15
CA MET A 1 12.35 -21.41 -24.57
C MET A 1 12.87 -21.62 -23.16
N ASN A 2 14.01 -21.02 -22.81
CA ASN A 2 14.63 -21.21 -21.50
C ASN A 2 13.75 -20.60 -20.41
N PHE A 3 13.58 -21.28 -19.27
CA PHE A 3 12.80 -20.80 -18.12
C PHE A 3 13.10 -19.34 -17.74
N THR A 4 14.38 -18.94 -17.83
CA THR A 4 14.87 -17.58 -17.59
C THR A 4 14.31 -16.54 -18.57
N SER A 5 14.11 -16.88 -19.85
CA SER A 5 13.58 -15.93 -20.84
C SER A 5 12.10 -15.63 -20.60
N THR A 6 11.31 -16.66 -20.23
CA THR A 6 9.88 -16.50 -19.93
C THR A 6 9.67 -15.73 -18.63
N PHE A 7 10.44 -16.04 -17.58
CA PHE A 7 10.44 -15.26 -16.34
C PHE A 7 10.67 -13.77 -16.59
N THR A 8 11.76 -13.47 -17.30
CA THR A 8 12.20 -12.10 -17.55
C THR A 8 11.14 -11.33 -18.34
N LEU A 9 10.57 -11.96 -19.37
CA LEU A 9 9.52 -11.34 -20.17
C LEU A 9 8.25 -11.04 -19.36
N SER A 10 7.72 -12.03 -18.62
CA SER A 10 6.50 -11.86 -17.85
C SER A 10 6.65 -10.80 -16.74
N PHE A 11 7.79 -10.78 -16.05
CA PHE A 11 8.03 -9.76 -15.02
C PHE A 11 8.20 -8.36 -15.61
N LEU A 12 8.88 -8.23 -16.77
CA LEU A 12 9.01 -6.96 -17.48
C LEU A 12 7.65 -6.43 -17.94
N ILE A 13 6.75 -7.31 -18.42
CA ILE A 13 5.38 -6.91 -18.77
C ILE A 13 4.66 -6.30 -17.57
N LEU A 14 4.78 -6.88 -16.37
CA LEU A 14 4.18 -6.33 -15.15
C LEU A 14 4.76 -4.95 -14.80
N ILE A 15 6.08 -4.76 -14.94
CA ILE A 15 6.72 -3.45 -14.75
C ILE A 15 6.21 -2.43 -15.78
N VAL A 16 6.06 -2.82 -17.05
CA VAL A 16 5.52 -1.95 -18.10
C VAL A 16 4.08 -1.55 -17.81
N ILE A 17 3.25 -2.48 -17.34
CA ILE A 17 1.88 -2.19 -16.89
C ILE A 17 1.91 -1.16 -15.75
N ALA A 18 2.77 -1.37 -14.75
CA ALA A 18 2.91 -0.44 -13.64
C ALA A 18 3.38 0.96 -14.11
N LEU A 19 4.32 1.03 -15.04
CA LEU A 19 4.79 2.27 -15.66
C LEU A 19 3.65 3.00 -16.40
N VAL A 20 2.93 2.29 -17.27
CA VAL A 20 1.83 2.88 -18.05
C VAL A 20 0.74 3.41 -17.13
N VAL A 21 0.29 2.62 -16.16
CA VAL A 21 -0.81 3.01 -15.26
C VAL A 21 -0.39 4.14 -14.32
N SER A 22 0.82 4.10 -13.78
CA SER A 22 1.29 5.13 -12.85
C SER A 22 1.73 6.44 -13.54
N SER A 23 1.79 6.48 -14.88
CA SER A 23 2.12 7.68 -15.66
C SER A 23 1.19 8.87 -15.40
N VAL A 24 -0.01 8.64 -14.86
CA VAL A 24 -0.91 9.69 -14.33
C VAL A 24 -0.22 10.61 -13.30
N GLY A 25 0.86 10.14 -12.67
CA GLY A 25 1.74 10.93 -11.81
C GLY A 25 2.46 12.10 -12.48
N PHE A 26 2.61 12.09 -13.81
CA PHE A 26 3.16 13.24 -14.53
C PHE A 26 2.22 14.45 -14.49
N TYR A 27 0.91 14.23 -14.39
CA TYR A 27 -0.08 15.29 -14.19
C TYR A 27 0.01 15.89 -12.77
N LYS A 28 0.02 15.04 -11.74
CA LYS A 28 0.32 15.44 -10.36
C LYS A 28 1.24 14.42 -9.71
N TYR A 29 2.40 14.86 -9.23
CA TYR A 29 3.46 13.95 -8.74
C TYR A 29 2.96 12.98 -7.64
N VAL A 30 2.02 13.41 -6.82
CA VAL A 30 1.39 12.61 -5.76
C VAL A 30 0.67 11.39 -6.32
N TYR A 31 0.20 11.46 -7.56
CA TYR A 31 -0.51 10.35 -8.20
C TYR A 31 0.40 9.17 -8.48
N PHE A 32 1.73 9.34 -8.58
CA PHE A 32 2.64 8.18 -8.66
C PHE A 32 2.40 7.24 -7.49
N ILE A 33 2.34 7.77 -6.27
CA ILE A 33 2.24 7.02 -4.99
C ILE A 33 0.81 6.86 -4.46
N SER A 34 -0.20 7.33 -5.20
CA SER A 34 -1.61 7.26 -4.78
C SER A 34 -2.46 6.53 -5.82
N LEU A 35 -2.98 7.25 -6.82
CA LEU A 35 -3.82 6.64 -7.87
C LEU A 35 -3.04 5.61 -8.69
N GLY A 36 -1.83 5.97 -9.11
CA GLY A 36 -0.92 5.10 -9.85
C GLY A 36 -0.65 3.82 -9.08
N TYR A 37 -0.33 3.92 -7.78
CA TYR A 37 -0.14 2.76 -6.93
C TYR A 37 -1.34 1.81 -6.94
N GLY A 38 -2.52 2.27 -6.49
CA GLY A 38 -3.71 1.42 -6.37
C GLY A 38 -4.11 0.78 -7.71
N PHE A 39 -4.16 1.58 -8.78
CA PHE A 39 -4.56 1.06 -10.08
C PHE A 39 -3.49 0.18 -10.74
N SER A 40 -2.19 0.39 -10.48
CA SER A 40 -1.14 -0.51 -10.95
C SER A 40 -1.26 -1.89 -10.30
N ILE A 41 -1.54 -1.97 -9.00
CA ILE A 41 -1.77 -3.26 -8.32
C ILE A 41 -2.98 -3.98 -8.93
N ALA A 42 -4.09 -3.27 -9.16
CA ALA A 42 -5.26 -3.86 -9.81
C ALA A 42 -4.97 -4.34 -11.24
N ALA A 43 -4.30 -3.52 -12.06
CA ALA A 43 -3.96 -3.87 -13.44
C ALA A 43 -3.04 -5.08 -13.52
N MET A 44 -2.02 -5.17 -12.65
CA MET A 44 -1.16 -6.35 -12.59
C MET A 44 -1.89 -7.58 -12.05
N GLY A 45 -2.84 -7.41 -11.13
CA GLY A 45 -3.75 -8.46 -10.68
C GLY A 45 -4.62 -9.04 -11.80
N ILE A 46 -5.02 -8.22 -12.78
CA ILE A 46 -5.72 -8.67 -13.99
C ILE A 46 -4.76 -9.35 -14.97
N ALA A 47 -3.54 -8.81 -15.11
CA ALA A 47 -2.57 -9.32 -16.08
C ALA A 47 -2.01 -10.69 -15.71
N MET A 48 -1.77 -10.97 -14.43
CA MET A 48 -1.18 -12.24 -13.99
C MET A 48 -1.97 -13.49 -14.45
N PRO A 49 -3.30 -13.57 -14.28
CA PRO A 49 -4.09 -14.68 -14.83
C PRO A 49 -4.01 -14.83 -16.35
N ILE A 50 -3.85 -13.73 -17.09
CA ILE A 50 -3.73 -13.76 -18.56
C ILE A 50 -2.35 -14.31 -18.97
N LEU A 51 -1.29 -13.85 -18.30
CA LEU A 51 0.09 -14.26 -18.59
C LEU A 51 0.37 -15.72 -18.20
N PHE A 52 -0.32 -16.23 -17.17
CA PHE A 52 -0.08 -17.55 -16.59
C PHE A 52 -1.30 -18.47 -16.69
N PHE A 53 -2.11 -18.33 -17.74
CA PHE A 53 -3.41 -19.00 -17.88
C PHE A 53 -3.36 -20.51 -17.60
N ASN A 54 -2.36 -21.22 -18.12
CA ASN A 54 -2.20 -22.66 -17.94
C ASN A 54 -1.73 -23.07 -16.51
N ASP A 55 -1.12 -22.13 -15.78
CA ASP A 55 -0.52 -22.37 -14.47
C ASP A 55 -1.40 -21.91 -13.31
N LEU A 56 -2.57 -21.35 -13.61
CA LEU A 56 -3.53 -20.91 -12.62
C LEU A 56 -3.95 -22.02 -11.65
N SER A 57 -4.27 -21.59 -10.43
CA SER A 57 -4.88 -22.39 -9.38
C SER A 57 -5.91 -21.51 -8.66
N ILE A 58 -6.76 -22.12 -7.82
CA ILE A 58 -7.78 -21.37 -7.06
C ILE A 58 -7.12 -20.31 -6.17
N GLY A 59 -6.07 -20.67 -5.44
CA GLY A 59 -5.34 -19.76 -4.54
C GLY A 59 -4.68 -18.58 -5.27
N THR A 60 -4.08 -18.81 -6.45
CA THR A 60 -3.48 -17.72 -7.24
C THR A 60 -4.54 -16.84 -7.88
N MET A 61 -5.65 -17.41 -8.34
CA MET A 61 -6.80 -16.65 -8.84
C MET A 61 -7.41 -15.76 -7.74
N VAL A 62 -7.63 -16.31 -6.55
CA VAL A 62 -8.11 -15.55 -5.39
C VAL A 62 -7.15 -14.41 -5.05
N SER A 63 -5.84 -14.68 -5.00
CA SER A 63 -4.83 -13.64 -4.73
C SER A 63 -4.87 -12.51 -5.78
N CYS A 64 -5.03 -12.87 -7.06
CA CYS A 64 -5.18 -11.92 -8.16
C CYS A 64 -6.46 -11.08 -8.02
N MET A 65 -7.60 -11.70 -7.70
CA MET A 65 -8.85 -10.99 -7.42
C MET A 65 -8.71 -10.04 -6.24
N LEU A 66 -8.00 -10.46 -5.18
CA LEU A 66 -7.73 -9.61 -4.03
C LEU A 66 -6.84 -8.41 -4.38
N PHE A 67 -5.87 -8.54 -5.30
CA PHE A 67 -5.14 -7.39 -5.84
C PHE A 67 -6.06 -6.40 -6.57
N VAL A 68 -7.01 -6.90 -7.37
CA VAL A 68 -8.00 -6.05 -8.06
C VAL A 68 -8.89 -5.33 -7.05
N ILE A 69 -9.45 -6.06 -6.08
CA ILE A 69 -10.30 -5.49 -5.03
C ILE A 69 -9.53 -4.43 -4.24
N TYR A 70 -8.33 -4.78 -3.78
CA TYR A 70 -7.45 -3.88 -3.04
C TYR A 70 -7.14 -2.60 -3.83
N GLY A 71 -6.68 -2.75 -5.07
CA GLY A 71 -6.25 -1.65 -5.92
C GLY A 71 -7.40 -0.72 -6.32
N CYS A 72 -8.55 -1.30 -6.70
CA CYS A 72 -9.76 -0.54 -7.02
C CYS A 72 -10.32 0.19 -5.79
N ARG A 73 -10.29 -0.45 -4.61
CA ARG A 73 -10.72 0.17 -3.35
C ARG A 73 -9.80 1.35 -3.00
N LEU A 74 -8.49 1.17 -3.03
CA LEU A 74 -7.53 2.23 -2.71
C LEU A 74 -7.60 3.37 -3.72
N GLY A 75 -7.43 3.06 -5.00
CA GLY A 75 -7.44 4.02 -6.10
C GLY A 75 -8.78 4.76 -6.19
N GLY A 76 -9.89 4.04 -6.08
CA GLY A 76 -11.24 4.60 -6.10
C GLY A 76 -11.51 5.53 -4.92
N TYR A 77 -11.16 5.12 -3.70
CA TYR A 77 -11.32 5.98 -2.51
C TYR A 77 -10.51 7.28 -2.64
N LEU A 78 -9.26 7.18 -3.09
CA LEU A 78 -8.38 8.34 -3.28
C LEU A 78 -8.88 9.26 -4.40
N LEU A 79 -9.39 8.69 -5.50
CA LEU A 79 -9.97 9.45 -6.61
C LEU A 79 -11.22 10.20 -6.17
N VAL A 80 -12.14 9.53 -5.47
CA VAL A 80 -13.35 10.16 -4.92
C VAL A 80 -12.98 11.29 -3.96
N ARG A 81 -11.97 11.10 -3.11
CA ARG A 81 -11.50 12.14 -2.17
C ARG A 81 -10.94 13.36 -2.91
N GLU A 82 -10.13 13.15 -3.93
CA GLU A 82 -9.55 14.21 -4.76
C GLU A 82 -10.65 15.04 -5.45
N LEU A 83 -11.64 14.36 -6.04
CA LEU A 83 -12.74 15.00 -6.77
C LEU A 83 -13.72 15.72 -5.84
N LYS A 84 -14.07 15.13 -4.69
CA LYS A 84 -15.16 15.64 -3.84
C LYS A 84 -14.72 16.53 -2.67
N SER A 85 -13.47 16.46 -2.21
CA SER A 85 -13.05 17.22 -1.02
C SER A 85 -12.31 18.52 -1.37
N ALA A 86 -13.04 19.63 -1.34
CA ALA A 86 -12.46 20.97 -1.52
C ALA A 86 -11.42 21.32 -0.44
N SER A 87 -11.68 20.92 0.82
CA SER A 87 -10.75 21.09 1.94
C SER A 87 -9.45 20.31 1.71
N TYR A 88 -9.53 19.07 1.22
CA TYR A 88 -8.34 18.28 0.88
C TYR A 88 -7.52 18.97 -0.21
N ARG A 89 -8.14 19.42 -1.31
CA ARG A 89 -7.44 20.15 -2.37
C ARG A 89 -6.76 21.41 -1.87
N HIS A 90 -7.40 22.17 -0.98
CA HIS A 90 -6.82 23.37 -0.38
C HIS A 90 -5.62 23.04 0.52
N THR A 91 -5.72 22.02 1.37
CA THR A 91 -4.60 21.57 2.22
C THR A 91 -3.45 21.04 1.37
N MET A 92 -3.71 20.25 0.33
CA MET A 92 -2.66 19.75 -0.57
C MET A 92 -1.97 20.87 -1.34
N LYS A 93 -2.69 21.89 -1.82
CA LYS A 93 -2.06 23.09 -2.42
C LYS A 93 -1.14 23.84 -1.45
N LYS A 94 -1.45 23.85 -0.15
CA LYS A 94 -0.68 24.55 0.88
C LYS A 94 0.50 23.73 1.41
N GLU A 95 0.31 22.42 1.56
CA GLU A 95 1.29 21.50 2.16
C GLU A 95 2.22 20.88 1.12
N MET A 96 1.78 20.73 -0.14
CA MET A 96 2.55 20.13 -1.22
C MET A 96 2.82 21.21 -2.25
N LYS A 97 4.09 21.59 -2.42
CA LYS A 97 4.50 22.33 -3.63
C LYS A 97 4.05 21.45 -4.81
N ASP A 98 3.35 21.99 -5.79
CA ASP A 98 2.61 21.28 -6.86
C ASP A 98 3.50 20.39 -7.79
N GLY A 99 4.75 20.10 -7.40
CA GLY A 99 5.75 19.44 -8.23
C GLY A 99 6.15 20.27 -9.46
N SER A 100 5.65 21.52 -9.56
CA SER A 100 5.94 22.45 -10.65
C SER A 100 7.42 22.86 -10.67
N THR A 101 8.08 22.87 -9.51
CA THR A 101 9.52 23.12 -9.38
C THR A 101 10.38 21.86 -9.46
N MET A 102 9.80 20.67 -9.58
CA MET A 102 10.57 19.42 -9.68
C MET A 102 11.05 19.19 -11.11
N LYS A 103 12.35 18.94 -11.26
CA LYS A 103 12.96 18.56 -12.53
C LYS A 103 12.30 17.29 -13.07
N ILE A 104 12.10 17.23 -14.39
CA ILE A 104 11.51 16.06 -15.07
C ILE A 104 12.30 14.79 -14.75
N ALA A 105 13.64 14.86 -14.70
CA ALA A 105 14.49 13.73 -14.32
C ALA A 105 14.13 13.14 -12.95
N SER A 106 13.81 13.97 -11.96
CA SER A 106 13.37 13.50 -10.63
C SER A 106 12.00 12.83 -10.70
N LYS A 107 11.07 13.35 -11.52
CA LYS A 107 9.76 12.72 -11.74
C LYS A 107 9.89 11.36 -12.40
N VAL A 108 10.74 11.24 -13.42
CA VAL A 108 11.04 9.97 -14.11
C VAL A 108 11.67 8.97 -13.14
N SER A 109 12.64 9.39 -12.33
CA SER A 109 13.25 8.52 -11.32
C SER A 109 12.22 7.99 -10.33
N ILE A 110 11.37 8.85 -9.77
CA ILE A 110 10.29 8.43 -8.86
C ILE A 110 9.32 7.48 -9.56
N TRP A 111 8.90 7.79 -10.78
CA TRP A 111 7.98 6.97 -11.57
C TRP A 111 8.50 5.55 -11.79
N VAL A 112 9.76 5.43 -12.21
CA VAL A 112 10.41 4.13 -12.43
C VAL A 112 10.59 3.40 -11.10
N SER A 113 11.09 4.05 -10.05
CA SER A 113 11.28 3.44 -8.74
C SER A 113 9.95 2.96 -8.13
N CYS A 114 8.88 3.75 -8.25
CA CYS A 114 7.54 3.36 -7.80
C CYS A 114 7.02 2.15 -8.59
N SER A 115 7.12 2.17 -9.91
CA SER A 115 6.64 1.07 -10.75
C SER A 115 7.38 -0.23 -10.48
N LEU A 116 8.70 -0.16 -10.29
CA LEU A 116 9.52 -1.29 -9.87
C LEU A 116 9.06 -1.81 -8.50
N LEU A 117 8.87 -0.91 -7.53
CA LEU A 117 8.39 -1.30 -6.20
C LEU A 117 7.02 -1.99 -6.27
N TYR A 118 6.10 -1.54 -7.10
CA TYR A 118 4.78 -2.17 -7.27
C TYR A 118 4.92 -3.61 -7.78
N ALA A 119 5.78 -3.82 -8.79
CA ALA A 119 6.06 -5.16 -9.31
C ALA A 119 6.73 -6.06 -8.26
N LEU A 120 7.63 -5.50 -7.44
CA LEU A 120 8.27 -6.22 -6.34
C LEU A 120 7.29 -6.59 -5.22
N GLN A 121 6.31 -5.75 -4.92
CA GLN A 121 5.31 -6.02 -3.89
C GLN A 121 4.39 -7.20 -4.26
N ILE A 122 3.99 -7.33 -5.53
CA ILE A 122 3.18 -8.46 -6.00
C ILE A 122 4.02 -9.70 -6.31
N SER A 123 5.35 -9.58 -6.27
CA SER A 123 6.26 -10.66 -6.65
C SER A 123 6.04 -11.99 -5.94
N PRO A 124 5.58 -12.06 -4.67
CA PRO A 124 5.24 -13.33 -4.04
C PRO A 124 4.30 -14.20 -4.88
N VAL A 125 3.16 -13.65 -5.31
CA VAL A 125 2.15 -14.37 -6.09
C VAL A 125 2.63 -14.64 -7.51
N PHE A 126 3.37 -13.70 -8.11
CA PHE A 126 4.03 -13.90 -9.39
C PHE A 126 5.01 -15.09 -9.36
N LEU A 127 5.85 -15.19 -8.32
CA LEU A 127 6.81 -16.29 -8.15
C LEU A 127 6.11 -17.63 -7.92
N ARG A 128 4.95 -17.64 -7.23
CA ARG A 128 4.09 -18.83 -7.13
C ARG A 128 3.65 -19.34 -8.50
N LEU A 129 3.12 -18.45 -9.33
CA LEU A 129 2.69 -18.76 -10.70
C LEU A 129 3.88 -19.24 -11.54
N GLN A 130 5.00 -18.53 -11.48
CA GLN A 130 6.21 -18.86 -12.23
C GLN A 130 6.77 -20.24 -11.86
N ASN A 131 6.80 -20.57 -10.57
CA ASN A 131 7.33 -21.84 -10.09
C ASN A 131 6.31 -22.98 -10.19
N GLY A 132 5.12 -22.72 -10.77
CA GLY A 132 4.09 -23.72 -11.02
C GLY A 132 3.44 -24.30 -9.74
N VAL A 133 3.62 -23.64 -8.60
CA VAL A 133 3.08 -24.15 -7.32
C VAL A 133 1.59 -23.84 -7.25
N LYS A 134 0.79 -24.90 -7.10
CA LYS A 134 -0.67 -24.83 -7.02
C LYS A 134 -1.12 -24.40 -5.62
N THR A 135 -2.42 -24.46 -5.37
CA THR A 135 -3.03 -24.04 -4.10
C THR A 135 -2.57 -24.93 -2.95
N ASP A 136 -2.13 -24.30 -1.88
CA ASP A 136 -1.67 -24.93 -0.64
C ASP A 136 -2.08 -24.12 0.61
N VAL A 137 -1.75 -24.63 1.79
CA VAL A 137 -2.10 -23.99 3.08
C VAL A 137 -1.57 -22.56 3.17
N PHE A 138 -0.36 -22.29 2.65
CA PHE A 138 0.24 -20.95 2.67
C PHE A 138 -0.57 -19.99 1.81
N SER A 139 -0.96 -20.38 0.61
CA SER A 139 -1.80 -19.55 -0.27
C SER A 139 -3.16 -19.21 0.36
N ILE A 140 -3.77 -20.14 1.08
CA ILE A 140 -5.05 -19.94 1.78
C ILE A 140 -4.86 -19.00 2.98
N VAL A 141 -3.86 -19.25 3.83
CA VAL A 141 -3.55 -18.41 4.99
C VAL A 141 -3.20 -16.99 4.56
N GLY A 142 -2.36 -16.85 3.54
CA GLY A 142 -2.02 -15.56 2.94
C GLY A 142 -3.25 -14.81 2.44
N ALA A 143 -4.13 -15.49 1.69
CA ALA A 143 -5.37 -14.90 1.21
C ALA A 143 -6.30 -14.45 2.36
N MET A 144 -6.42 -15.24 3.44
CA MET A 144 -7.18 -14.83 4.63
C MET A 144 -6.60 -13.57 5.28
N ILE A 145 -5.27 -13.50 5.42
CA ILE A 145 -4.59 -12.31 5.95
C ILE A 145 -4.82 -11.09 5.03
N MET A 146 -4.77 -11.28 3.70
CA MET A 146 -5.09 -10.24 2.71
C MET A 146 -6.51 -9.70 2.88
N VAL A 147 -7.50 -10.59 3.04
CA VAL A 147 -8.89 -10.21 3.29
C VAL A 147 -9.02 -9.40 4.58
N CYS A 148 -8.39 -9.85 5.67
CA CYS A 148 -8.36 -9.10 6.93
C CYS A 148 -7.76 -7.70 6.76
N GLY A 149 -6.67 -7.57 5.98
CA GLY A 149 -6.06 -6.28 5.64
C GLY A 149 -7.03 -5.33 4.92
N ILE A 150 -7.68 -5.82 3.85
CA ILE A 150 -8.68 -5.04 3.09
C ILE A 150 -9.84 -4.61 3.98
N LEU A 151 -10.37 -5.50 4.81
CA LEU A 151 -11.50 -5.21 5.70
C LEU A 151 -11.10 -4.17 6.75
N LEU A 152 -9.96 -4.34 7.42
CA LEU A 152 -9.47 -3.41 8.42
C LEU A 152 -9.27 -2.02 7.82
N GLU A 153 -8.62 -1.95 6.66
CA GLU A 153 -8.36 -0.69 5.97
C GLU A 153 -9.67 0.01 5.54
N SER A 154 -10.58 -0.74 4.92
CA SER A 154 -11.87 -0.21 4.46
C SER A 154 -12.70 0.35 5.62
N LEU A 155 -12.78 -0.39 6.74
CA LEU A 155 -13.49 0.04 7.94
C LEU A 155 -12.84 1.27 8.57
N ALA A 156 -11.50 1.32 8.62
CA ALA A 156 -10.75 2.46 9.14
C ALA A 156 -11.00 3.74 8.32
N ASP A 157 -11.02 3.63 6.99
CA ASP A 157 -11.30 4.76 6.09
C ASP A 157 -12.75 5.25 6.21
N ILE A 158 -13.72 4.33 6.32
CA ILE A 158 -15.13 4.67 6.52
C ILE A 158 -15.32 5.39 7.86
N GLN A 159 -14.75 4.86 8.96
CA GLN A 159 -14.83 5.48 10.29
C GLN A 159 -14.23 6.88 10.30
N LYS A 160 -13.04 7.05 9.69
CA LYS A 160 -12.38 8.36 9.56
C LYS A 160 -13.20 9.33 8.75
N SER A 161 -13.72 8.90 7.61
CA SER A 161 -14.54 9.74 6.72
C SER A 161 -15.82 10.20 7.43
N LYS A 162 -16.50 9.30 8.15
CA LYS A 162 -17.67 9.64 8.97
C LYS A 162 -17.33 10.62 10.09
N ALA A 163 -16.24 10.37 10.83
CA ALA A 163 -15.79 11.25 11.91
C ALA A 163 -15.45 12.66 11.39
N LYS A 164 -14.72 12.76 10.27
CA LYS A 164 -14.35 14.05 9.66
C LYS A 164 -15.52 14.78 9.01
N LYS A 165 -16.52 14.06 8.50
CA LYS A 165 -17.77 14.68 8.04
C LYS A 165 -18.57 15.28 9.20
N LYS A 166 -18.57 14.61 10.36
CA LYS A 166 -19.26 15.10 11.58
C LYS A 166 -18.53 16.27 12.23
N ASN A 167 -17.20 16.18 12.37
CA ASN A 167 -16.39 17.25 12.95
C ASN A 167 -15.00 17.31 12.24
N PRO A 168 -14.82 18.23 11.28
CA PRO A 168 -13.57 18.35 10.54
C PRO A 168 -12.35 18.71 11.40
N SER A 169 -12.54 19.51 12.46
CA SER A 169 -11.48 20.03 13.32
C SER A 169 -11.07 19.08 14.43
N ARG A 170 -11.81 18.01 14.73
CA ARG A 170 -11.45 17.03 15.77
C ARG A 170 -10.66 15.85 15.20
N PHE A 171 -9.71 15.30 15.96
CA PHE A 171 -9.03 14.05 15.60
C PHE A 171 -9.98 12.83 15.69
N CYS A 172 -9.59 11.71 15.08
CA CYS A 172 -10.35 10.46 15.12
C CYS A 172 -9.73 9.53 16.17
N ASP A 173 -10.52 9.14 17.15
CA ASP A 173 -10.15 8.39 18.36
C ASP A 173 -11.24 7.37 18.76
N SER A 174 -12.08 6.95 17.81
CA SER A 174 -13.18 6.02 18.05
C SER A 174 -13.11 4.81 17.10
N GLY A 175 -13.77 3.72 17.47
CA GLY A 175 -13.71 2.47 16.71
C GLY A 175 -12.29 1.91 16.64
N LEU A 176 -11.81 1.60 15.44
CA LEU A 176 -10.47 1.05 15.21
C LEU A 176 -9.36 2.01 15.65
N TYR A 177 -9.64 3.32 15.65
CA TYR A 177 -8.69 4.33 16.10
C TYR A 177 -8.42 4.28 17.62
N LYS A 178 -9.21 3.55 18.41
CA LYS A 178 -8.88 3.29 19.83
C LYS A 178 -7.79 2.24 20.00
N ILE A 179 -7.63 1.34 19.03
CA ILE A 179 -6.70 0.22 19.08
C ILE A 179 -5.32 0.69 18.64
N VAL A 180 -5.25 1.35 17.48
CA VAL A 180 -4.03 1.98 16.95
C VAL A 180 -4.38 3.30 16.27
N ARG A 181 -3.46 4.26 16.22
CA ARG A 181 -3.72 5.60 15.64
C ARG A 181 -3.80 5.59 14.11
N CYS A 182 -3.16 4.62 13.46
CA CYS A 182 -3.14 4.46 11.99
C CYS A 182 -3.70 3.09 11.54
N PRO A 183 -4.97 2.75 11.83
CA PRO A 183 -5.50 1.41 11.54
C PRO A 183 -5.62 1.12 10.04
N ASN A 184 -5.77 2.16 9.20
CA ASN A 184 -5.72 2.01 7.75
C ASN A 184 -4.31 1.61 7.25
N TYR A 185 -3.25 2.14 7.87
CA TYR A 185 -1.87 1.74 7.54
C TYR A 185 -1.55 0.34 8.07
N LEU A 186 -2.16 -0.06 9.19
CA LEU A 186 -2.08 -1.45 9.66
C LEU A 186 -2.75 -2.40 8.66
N GLY A 187 -3.90 -2.02 8.09
CA GLY A 187 -4.59 -2.79 7.06
C GLY A 187 -3.73 -2.99 5.81
N GLU A 188 -3.03 -1.93 5.39
CA GLU A 188 -2.03 -1.98 4.32
C GLU A 188 -0.91 -2.99 4.64
N VAL A 189 -0.29 -2.89 5.82
CA VAL A 189 0.78 -3.82 6.24
C VAL A 189 0.27 -5.25 6.27
N LEU A 190 -0.93 -5.49 6.80
CA LEU A 190 -1.54 -6.82 6.84
C LEU A 190 -1.79 -7.35 5.43
N PHE A 191 -2.31 -6.55 4.51
CA PHE A 191 -2.54 -6.98 3.13
C PHE A 191 -1.24 -7.52 2.51
N TRP A 192 -0.16 -6.73 2.57
CA TRP A 192 1.13 -7.15 2.01
C TRP A 192 1.82 -8.25 2.80
N THR A 193 1.58 -8.35 4.10
CA THR A 193 1.98 -9.52 4.90
C THR A 193 1.31 -10.77 4.36
N GLY A 194 0.01 -10.71 4.07
CA GLY A 194 -0.73 -11.80 3.47
C GLY A 194 -0.21 -12.18 2.09
N VAL A 195 0.15 -11.20 1.26
CA VAL A 195 0.80 -11.43 -0.05
C VAL A 195 2.13 -12.18 0.12
N PHE A 196 2.99 -11.75 1.03
CA PHE A 196 4.27 -12.41 1.31
C PHE A 196 4.06 -13.84 1.86
N VAL A 197 3.22 -14.00 2.89
CA VAL A 197 2.89 -15.30 3.51
C VAL A 197 2.24 -16.25 2.51
N SER A 198 1.41 -15.73 1.58
CA SER A 198 0.76 -16.54 0.54
C SER A 198 1.76 -17.35 -0.27
N SER A 199 3.03 -16.92 -0.30
CA SER A 199 4.06 -17.51 -1.12
C SER A 199 5.39 -17.79 -0.47
N ILE A 200 5.44 -17.76 0.85
CA ILE A 200 6.69 -17.92 1.61
C ILE A 200 7.41 -19.27 1.35
N ASN A 201 6.66 -20.32 1.01
CA ASN A 201 7.19 -21.68 0.82
C ASN A 201 7.64 -22.01 -0.61
N VAL A 202 7.50 -21.08 -1.57
CA VAL A 202 7.75 -21.39 -2.99
C VAL A 202 9.02 -20.76 -3.55
N TYR A 203 9.72 -19.95 -2.76
CA TYR A 203 10.88 -19.21 -3.24
C TYR A 203 12.09 -20.13 -3.42
N VAL A 204 12.63 -20.14 -4.64
CA VAL A 204 13.80 -20.92 -5.03
C VAL A 204 15.00 -19.99 -5.20
N GLY A 205 16.04 -20.23 -4.39
CA GLY A 205 17.28 -19.47 -4.43
C GLY A 205 17.20 -18.08 -3.79
N VAL A 206 18.37 -17.48 -3.52
CA VAL A 206 18.49 -16.22 -2.78
C VAL A 206 17.79 -15.06 -3.49
N TRP A 207 17.80 -15.02 -4.82
CA TRP A 207 17.24 -13.89 -5.57
C TRP A 207 15.71 -13.78 -5.43
N GLN A 208 14.97 -14.90 -5.36
CA GLN A 208 13.51 -14.89 -5.17
C GLN A 208 13.15 -14.38 -3.78
N TRP A 209 13.87 -14.85 -2.76
CA TRP A 209 13.74 -14.38 -1.39
C TRP A 209 14.02 -12.87 -1.29
N THR A 210 15.10 -12.40 -1.91
CA THR A 210 15.46 -10.97 -1.92
C THR A 210 14.37 -10.15 -2.60
N MET A 211 13.87 -10.59 -3.75
CA MET A 211 12.82 -9.89 -4.52
C MET A 211 11.53 -9.73 -3.69
N ALA A 212 11.04 -10.83 -3.12
CA ALA A 212 9.82 -10.85 -2.32
C ALA A 212 9.97 -10.05 -1.00
N SER A 213 11.08 -10.26 -0.29
CA SER A 213 11.33 -9.60 0.98
C SER A 213 11.55 -8.10 0.81
N PHE A 214 12.23 -7.68 -0.25
CA PHE A 214 12.49 -6.26 -0.50
C PHE A 214 11.18 -5.51 -0.77
N GLY A 215 10.29 -6.05 -1.60
CA GLY A 215 8.95 -5.47 -1.82
C GLY A 215 8.16 -5.31 -0.51
N TYR A 216 8.14 -6.35 0.33
CA TYR A 216 7.45 -6.35 1.62
C TYR A 216 8.07 -5.37 2.64
N ILE A 217 9.39 -5.37 2.80
CA ILE A 217 10.08 -4.48 3.74
C ILE A 217 9.89 -3.01 3.33
N CYS A 218 9.95 -2.71 2.03
CA CYS A 218 9.73 -1.37 1.53
C CYS A 218 8.32 -0.85 1.86
N ILE A 219 7.27 -1.66 1.70
CA ILE A 219 5.92 -1.19 2.02
C ILE A 219 5.70 -1.00 3.53
N VAL A 220 6.28 -1.86 4.37
CA VAL A 220 6.30 -1.66 5.83
C VAL A 220 7.00 -0.34 6.17
N TYR A 221 8.17 -0.09 5.59
CA TYR A 221 8.91 1.17 5.77
C TYR A 221 8.08 2.39 5.36
N ILE A 222 7.43 2.35 4.20
CA ILE A 222 6.58 3.44 3.69
C ILE A 222 5.39 3.68 4.64
N MET A 223 4.78 2.63 5.20
CA MET A 223 3.69 2.78 6.17
C MET A 223 4.13 3.42 7.47
N PHE A 224 5.30 3.05 8.00
CA PHE A 224 5.88 3.71 9.17
C PHE A 224 6.26 5.17 8.90
N GLY A 225 6.81 5.47 7.72
CA GLY A 225 7.09 6.85 7.30
C GLY A 225 5.82 7.69 7.15
N GLY A 226 4.77 7.12 6.55
CA GLY A 226 3.45 7.72 6.47
C GLY A 226 2.85 7.99 7.85
N ALA A 227 2.96 7.05 8.78
CA ALA A 227 2.50 7.19 10.17
C ALA A 227 3.24 8.34 10.87
N ARG A 228 4.56 8.44 10.69
CA ARG A 228 5.37 9.54 11.23
C ARG A 228 4.95 10.90 10.68
N ARG A 229 4.77 11.03 9.36
CA ARG A 229 4.29 12.29 8.76
C ARG A 229 2.91 12.67 9.28
N LEU A 230 2.03 11.70 9.45
CA LEU A 230 0.70 11.93 10.00
C LEU A 230 0.78 12.40 11.46
N GLU A 231 1.60 11.77 12.28
CA GLU A 231 1.83 12.14 13.67
C GLU A 231 2.32 13.58 13.80
N ILE A 232 3.37 13.97 13.06
CA ILE A 232 3.90 15.35 13.06
C ILE A 232 2.79 16.36 12.74
N ARG A 233 1.99 16.07 11.71
CA ARG A 233 0.88 16.95 11.31
C ARG A 233 -0.23 17.00 12.38
N GLN A 234 -0.56 15.88 12.99
CA GLN A 234 -1.57 15.83 14.06
C GLN A 234 -1.09 16.54 15.32
N ASN A 235 0.19 16.40 15.69
CA ASN A 235 0.80 17.10 16.81
C ASN A 235 0.78 18.62 16.58
N ARG A 236 1.06 19.08 15.35
CA ARG A 236 0.91 20.49 15.00
C ARG A 236 -0.54 21.00 15.10
N ASN A 237 -1.52 20.18 14.70
CA ASN A 237 -2.91 20.62 14.59
C ASN A 237 -3.71 20.46 15.91
N TYR A 238 -3.34 19.49 16.73
CA TYR A 238 -4.09 19.07 17.93
C TYR A 238 -3.24 19.08 19.19
N GLY A 239 -1.97 19.46 19.11
CA GLY A 239 -0.99 19.37 20.19
C GLY A 239 -1.37 20.13 21.46
N ASP A 240 -2.18 21.19 21.35
CA ASP A 240 -2.65 21.94 22.52
C ASP A 240 -3.90 21.33 23.18
N ASN A 241 -4.57 20.38 22.54
CA ASN A 241 -5.78 19.74 23.05
C ASN A 241 -5.44 18.66 24.11
N PRO A 242 -5.93 18.77 25.37
CA PRO A 242 -5.68 17.78 26.42
C PRO A 242 -6.19 16.36 26.10
N GLU A 243 -7.32 16.24 25.40
CA GLU A 243 -7.85 14.92 24.97
C GLU A 243 -6.89 14.26 23.98
N TYR A 244 -6.34 15.04 23.04
CA TYR A 244 -5.37 14.54 22.06
C TYR A 244 -4.09 14.06 22.75
N LYS A 245 -3.56 14.85 23.69
CA LYS A 245 -2.38 14.47 24.48
C LYS A 245 -2.58 13.16 25.23
N THR A 246 -3.79 12.92 25.75
CA THR A 246 -4.14 11.68 26.45
C THR A 246 -4.21 10.51 25.47
N TYR A 247 -4.91 10.72 24.34
CA TYR A 247 -5.06 9.73 23.28
C TYR A 247 -3.72 9.20 22.75
N VAL A 248 -2.77 10.09 22.42
CA VAL A 248 -1.47 9.67 21.88
C VAL A 248 -0.59 8.90 22.87
N LYS A 249 -0.83 9.06 24.18
CA LYS A 249 -0.12 8.31 25.23
C LYS A 249 -0.68 6.91 25.47
N GLN A 250 -1.94 6.69 25.13
CA GLN A 250 -2.65 5.43 25.43
C GLN A 250 -2.81 4.54 24.20
N THR A 251 -2.78 5.12 23.00
CA THR A 251 -3.00 4.40 21.75
C THR A 251 -1.71 4.26 20.93
N PRO A 252 -1.21 3.04 20.70
CA PRO A 252 -0.05 2.79 19.83
C PRO A 252 -0.22 3.37 18.42
N ILE A 253 0.88 3.71 17.75
CA ILE A 253 0.80 4.38 16.45
C ILE A 253 0.30 3.46 15.33
N LEU A 254 0.78 2.21 15.28
CA LEU A 254 0.57 1.32 14.13
C LEU A 254 0.39 -0.16 14.49
N LEU A 255 1.25 -0.71 15.33
CA LEU A 255 1.19 -2.13 15.69
C LEU A 255 0.35 -2.33 16.96
N PRO A 256 -0.72 -3.14 16.91
CA PRO A 256 -1.53 -3.41 18.09
C PRO A 256 -0.70 -4.20 19.10
N PHE A 257 -0.97 -3.98 20.39
CA PHE A 257 -0.32 -4.67 21.51
C PHE A 257 1.19 -4.44 21.68
N ILE A 258 1.82 -3.66 20.81
CA ILE A 258 3.20 -3.21 20.97
C ILE A 258 3.16 -1.77 21.50
N PRO A 259 3.84 -1.44 22.62
CA PRO A 259 3.82 -0.10 23.23
C PRO A 259 4.66 0.93 22.45
N LEU A 260 4.55 0.94 21.12
CA LEU A 260 5.15 1.92 20.23
C LEU A 260 4.18 3.08 20.04
N TYR A 261 4.24 4.05 20.96
CA TYR A 261 3.31 5.18 20.94
C TYR A 261 3.69 6.26 19.96
N SER A 262 4.97 6.52 19.73
CA SER A 262 5.43 7.61 18.85
C SER A 262 6.57 7.17 17.94
N VAL A 263 6.53 7.63 16.69
CA VAL A 263 7.61 7.45 15.71
C VAL A 263 8.17 8.78 15.21
N GLU A 264 7.65 9.91 15.67
CA GLU A 264 8.11 11.27 15.35
C GLU A 264 9.63 11.44 15.46
N LYS A 265 10.23 10.88 16.52
CA LYS A 265 11.67 10.97 16.80
C LYS A 265 12.57 10.30 15.74
N TYR A 266 12.04 9.34 14.97
CA TYR A 266 12.82 8.57 13.99
C TYR A 266 12.91 9.31 12.66
N LYS A 267 13.84 10.26 12.55
CA LYS A 267 14.03 11.10 11.35
C LYS A 267 14.33 10.31 10.07
N TRP A 268 14.82 9.08 10.18
CA TRP A 268 15.09 8.17 9.07
C TRP A 268 13.82 7.55 8.47
N LEU A 269 12.66 7.68 9.11
CA LEU A 269 11.36 7.33 8.53
C LEU A 269 10.87 8.50 7.65
N VAL A 270 11.30 8.49 6.39
CA VAL A 270 10.99 9.55 5.41
C VAL A 270 9.90 9.12 4.43
N GLY A 271 9.69 7.81 4.26
CA GLY A 271 8.55 7.12 3.63
C GLY A 271 8.00 7.67 2.32
#